data_AF-A0AB40CCE4-F1
#
_entry.id   AF-A0AB40CCE4-F1
#
_cell.length_a   1.000
_cell.length_b   1.000
_cell.length_c   1.000
_cell.angle_alpha   90.00
_cell.angle_beta   90.00
_cell.angle_gamma   90.00
#
_symmetry.space_group_name_H-M   'P 1'
#
loop_
_entity.id
_entity.type
_entity.pdbx_description
1 polymer ?
#
loop_
_entity_poly.entity_id
_entity_poly.type
_entity_poly.pdbx_seq_one_letter_code
_entity_poly.pdbx_strand_id
1 'polypeptide(L)'
;MTEIIAGVLEKNNLHGAIFTSFCGGAEMGQAIACDRWIPLVSFTGSSKVGQMVQQIGNEQFGKCLVELSGNNAIIVMDDANIQLSLLHESIYQTVFDQLIGVYKQVKIGDHLEKKILIGGSVIEGESNFVQSTIVEISSDAPVVMEELFAPVLYVMKFKAMNPAYFKRIN
;
A
#
# COMPACT_ATOMS: atom_id res chain seq x y z
N MET A 1 -7.21 19.03 12.82
CA MET A 1 -5.88 18.67 13.37
C MET A 1 -5.34 19.78 14.27
N THR A 2 -5.37 21.04 13.81
CA THR A 2 -4.93 22.22 14.58
C THR A 2 -5.52 22.30 15.99
N GLU A 3 -6.84 22.21 16.15
CA GLU A 3 -7.50 22.28 17.48
C GLU A 3 -7.02 21.20 18.47
N ILE A 4 -6.78 19.99 17.97
CA ILE A 4 -6.33 18.86 18.81
C ILE A 4 -4.92 19.11 19.29
N ILE A 5 -4.01 19.50 18.39
CA ILE A 5 -2.61 19.75 18.73
C ILE A 5 -2.46 21.02 19.59
N ALA A 6 -3.22 22.08 19.29
CA ALA A 6 -3.21 23.31 20.07
C ALA A 6 -3.54 23.04 21.54
N GLY A 7 -4.61 22.27 21.81
CA GLY A 7 -4.97 21.90 23.18
C GLY A 7 -3.90 21.03 23.88
N VAL A 8 -3.13 20.23 23.14
CA VAL A 8 -1.98 19.48 23.70
C VAL A 8 -0.83 20.42 24.03
N LEU A 9 -0.50 21.39 23.16
CA LEU A 9 0.58 22.35 23.41
C LEU A 9 0.28 23.23 24.62
N GLU A 10 -0.96 23.75 24.73
CA GLU A 10 -1.40 24.56 25.87
C GLU A 10 -1.29 23.80 27.20
N LYS A 11 -1.78 22.55 27.25
CA LYS A 11 -1.69 21.70 28.44
C LYS A 11 -0.25 21.42 28.89
N ASN A 12 0.71 21.50 27.97
CA ASN A 12 2.13 21.28 28.22
C ASN A 12 2.94 22.59 28.32
N ASN A 13 2.28 23.76 28.37
CA ASN A 13 2.94 25.07 28.37
C ASN A 13 3.94 25.28 27.21
N LEU A 14 3.60 24.76 26.03
CA LEU A 14 4.41 24.86 24.82
C LEU A 14 3.86 25.95 23.88
N HIS A 15 4.74 26.61 23.13
CA HIS A 15 4.36 27.69 22.22
C HIS A 15 3.60 27.14 20.99
N GLY A 16 2.48 27.77 20.63
CA GLY A 16 1.63 27.31 19.51
C GLY A 16 2.35 27.22 18.16
N ALA A 17 3.34 28.10 17.92
CA ALA A 17 4.14 28.09 16.68
C ALA A 17 5.01 26.83 16.46
N ILE A 18 5.10 25.92 17.43
CA ILE A 18 5.78 24.63 17.26
C ILE A 18 5.08 23.75 16.21
N PHE A 19 3.76 23.93 16.03
CA PHE A 19 2.98 23.17 15.07
C PHE A 19 2.10 24.08 14.23
N THR A 20 2.21 23.94 12.91
CA THR A 20 1.30 24.59 11.98
C THR A 20 0.78 23.55 10.99
N SER A 21 -0.52 23.56 10.75
CA SER A 21 -1.20 22.69 9.78
C SER A 21 -1.81 23.56 8.70
N PHE A 22 -1.73 23.11 7.45
CA PHE A 22 -2.33 23.77 6.30
C PHE A 22 -3.09 22.74 5.47
N CYS A 23 -4.12 23.19 4.76
CA CYS A 23 -4.82 22.41 3.75
C CYS A 23 -4.52 23.04 2.39
N GLY A 24 -3.99 22.27 1.44
CA GLY A 24 -3.60 22.78 0.14
C GLY A 24 -3.40 21.67 -0.88
N GLY A 25 -3.23 22.06 -2.14
CA GLY A 25 -2.96 21.16 -3.25
C GLY A 25 -1.48 21.05 -3.59
N ALA A 26 -1.22 20.70 -4.86
CA ALA A 26 0.12 20.54 -5.38
C ALA A 26 0.96 21.82 -5.28
N GLU A 27 0.36 23.00 -5.45
CA GLU A 27 1.09 24.27 -5.34
C GLU A 27 1.70 24.48 -3.94
N MET A 28 0.98 24.09 -2.88
CA MET A 28 1.47 24.19 -1.51
C MET A 28 2.58 23.17 -1.25
N GLY A 29 2.42 21.94 -1.73
CA GLY A 29 3.44 20.90 -1.64
C GLY A 29 4.74 21.31 -2.33
N GLN A 30 4.65 21.93 -3.50
CA GLN A 30 5.80 22.45 -4.22
C GLN A 30 6.45 23.64 -3.50
N ALA A 31 5.66 24.56 -2.93
CA ALA A 31 6.19 25.68 -2.15
C ALA A 31 6.99 25.18 -0.94
N ILE A 32 6.46 24.18 -0.20
CA ILE A 32 7.15 23.55 0.94
C ILE A 32 8.43 22.87 0.48
N ALA A 33 8.38 22.06 -0.58
CA ALA A 33 9.56 21.36 -1.10
C ALA A 33 10.66 22.35 -1.55
N CYS A 34 10.26 23.53 -2.00
CA CYS A 34 11.17 24.57 -2.48
C CYS A 34 11.67 25.55 -1.40
N ASP A 35 11.21 25.45 -0.15
CA ASP A 35 11.53 26.44 0.88
C ASP A 35 12.84 26.08 1.61
N ARG A 36 13.85 26.94 1.44
CA ARG A 36 15.18 26.79 2.06
C ARG A 36 15.18 26.92 3.58
N TRP A 37 14.13 27.47 4.18
CA TRP A 37 13.99 27.56 5.63
C TRP A 37 13.53 26.24 6.26
N ILE A 38 13.08 25.28 5.45
CA ILE A 38 12.64 23.97 5.91
C ILE A 38 13.84 23.00 5.83
N PRO A 39 14.43 22.59 6.98
CA PRO A 39 15.66 21.80 6.99
C PRO A 39 15.45 20.33 6.58
N LEU A 40 14.20 19.85 6.60
CA LEU A 40 13.81 18.49 6.24
C LEU A 40 12.37 18.50 5.75
N VAL A 41 12.14 17.92 4.57
CA VAL A 41 10.80 17.65 4.05
C VAL A 41 10.55 16.15 4.15
N SER A 42 9.53 15.75 4.91
CA SER A 42 9.06 14.36 4.98
C SER A 42 7.82 14.20 4.11
N PHE A 43 7.84 13.27 3.16
CA PHE A 43 6.73 13.01 2.25
C PHE A 43 6.34 11.53 2.28
N THR A 44 5.04 11.26 2.33
CA THR A 44 4.48 9.92 2.22
C THR A 44 3.37 9.92 1.18
N GLY A 45 3.47 9.07 0.16
CA GLY A 45 2.50 9.04 -0.93
C GLY A 45 2.97 8.23 -2.12
N SER A 46 2.44 8.56 -3.31
CA SER A 46 2.77 7.83 -4.53
C SER A 46 4.24 8.00 -4.94
N SER A 47 4.82 6.96 -5.51
CA SER A 47 6.23 6.97 -5.98
C SER A 47 6.50 8.08 -6.97
N LYS A 48 5.54 8.38 -7.87
CA LYS A 48 5.63 9.47 -8.84
C LYS A 48 5.80 10.84 -8.18
N VAL A 49 4.99 11.15 -7.18
CA VAL A 49 5.05 12.45 -6.49
C VAL A 49 6.27 12.52 -5.59
N GLY A 50 6.60 11.43 -4.89
CA GLY A 50 7.77 11.38 -4.03
C GLY A 50 9.09 11.56 -4.79
N GLN A 51 9.20 11.02 -6.02
CA GLN A 51 10.33 11.30 -6.91
C GLN A 51 10.43 12.79 -7.24
N MET A 52 9.31 13.48 -7.50
CA MET A 52 9.31 14.93 -7.74
C MET A 52 9.79 15.71 -6.51
N VAL A 53 9.29 15.37 -5.32
CA VAL A 53 9.71 16.01 -4.06
C VAL A 53 11.21 15.80 -3.83
N GLN A 54 11.71 14.58 -4.05
CA GLN A 54 13.13 14.25 -3.90
C GLN A 54 14.01 15.01 -4.90
N GLN A 55 13.56 15.18 -6.16
CA GLN A 55 14.27 15.95 -7.17
C GLN A 55 14.40 17.42 -6.75
N ILE A 56 13.30 18.04 -6.33
CA ILE A 56 13.30 19.43 -5.85
C ILE A 56 14.23 19.57 -4.64
N GLY A 57 14.14 18.67 -3.67
CA GLY A 57 15.03 18.67 -2.50
C GLY A 57 16.50 18.60 -2.89
N ASN A 58 16.85 17.72 -3.84
CA ASN A 58 18.23 17.58 -4.33
C ASN A 58 18.74 18.83 -5.06
N GLU A 59 17.91 19.45 -5.91
CA GLU A 59 18.26 20.71 -6.60
C GLU A 59 18.60 21.84 -5.61
N GLN A 60 17.98 21.81 -4.44
CA GLN A 60 18.20 22.79 -3.37
C GLN A 60 19.24 22.35 -2.33
N PHE A 61 19.85 21.18 -2.50
CA PHE A 61 20.71 20.55 -1.48
C PHE A 61 20.01 20.38 -0.11
N GLY A 62 18.68 20.28 -0.12
CA GLY A 62 17.83 20.03 1.05
C GLY A 62 17.75 18.55 1.40
N LYS A 63 17.26 18.25 2.61
CA LYS A 63 17.03 16.87 3.05
C LYS A 63 15.58 16.48 2.79
N CYS A 64 15.39 15.29 2.20
CA CYS A 64 14.07 14.68 2.05
C CYS A 64 14.06 13.29 2.67
N LEU A 65 12.96 12.97 3.35
CA LEU A 65 12.60 11.60 3.74
C LEU A 65 11.35 11.25 2.96
N VAL A 66 11.43 10.22 2.11
CA VAL A 66 10.32 9.79 1.27
C VAL A 66 9.92 8.36 1.62
N GLU A 67 8.65 8.18 1.93
CA GLU A 67 8.01 6.87 2.10
C GLU A 67 7.05 6.67 0.93
N LEU A 68 7.42 5.76 0.03
CA LEU A 68 6.75 5.61 -1.25
C LEU A 68 5.88 4.36 -1.27
N SER A 69 4.96 4.39 -2.22
CA SER A 69 4.00 3.34 -2.40
C SER A 69 4.66 2.04 -2.88
N GLY A 70 4.09 0.90 -2.49
CA GLY A 70 4.77 -0.39 -2.53
C GLY A 70 3.86 -1.50 -3.03
N ASN A 71 4.44 -2.44 -3.76
CA ASN A 71 3.74 -3.62 -4.28
C ASN A 71 4.24 -4.88 -3.56
N ASN A 72 3.79 -5.01 -2.31
CA ASN A 72 4.34 -5.99 -1.37
C ASN A 72 3.89 -7.41 -1.72
N ALA A 73 4.84 -8.35 -1.65
CA ALA A 73 4.59 -9.77 -1.89
C ALA A 73 4.65 -10.57 -0.58
N ILE A 74 3.73 -11.53 -0.45
CA ILE A 74 3.79 -12.58 0.56
C ILE A 74 4.11 -13.89 -0.17
N ILE A 75 5.22 -14.52 0.19
CA ILE A 75 5.67 -15.78 -0.41
C ILE A 75 5.37 -16.90 0.58
N VAL A 76 4.57 -17.88 0.14
CA VAL A 76 4.20 -19.05 0.93
C VAL A 76 4.82 -20.28 0.27
N MET A 77 5.75 -20.92 1.00
CA MET A 77 6.42 -22.15 0.58
C MET A 77 5.57 -23.39 0.96
N ASP A 78 5.90 -24.55 0.40
CA ASP A 78 5.21 -25.82 0.68
C ASP A 78 5.43 -26.33 2.11
N ASP A 79 6.52 -25.93 2.75
CA ASP A 79 6.84 -26.18 4.15
C ASP A 79 6.37 -25.07 5.12
N ALA A 80 5.67 -24.04 4.61
CA ALA A 80 5.22 -22.92 5.43
C ALA A 80 4.19 -23.35 6.48
N ASN A 81 4.44 -23.00 7.75
CA ASN A 81 3.50 -23.23 8.82
C ASN A 81 2.43 -22.13 8.85
N ILE A 82 1.29 -22.41 8.21
CA ILE A 82 0.16 -21.48 8.08
C ILE A 82 -0.52 -21.18 9.44
N GLN A 83 -0.34 -22.03 10.45
CA GLN A 83 -0.94 -21.83 11.78
C GLN A 83 -0.30 -20.67 12.57
N LEU A 84 0.85 -20.14 12.13
CA LEU A 84 1.49 -18.95 12.72
C LEU A 84 0.82 -17.63 12.29
N SER A 85 -0.18 -17.68 11.40
CA SER A 85 -0.97 -16.50 11.06
C SER A 85 -1.89 -16.12 12.22
N LEU A 86 -1.65 -14.94 12.81
CA LEU A 86 -2.45 -14.41 13.92
C LEU A 86 -3.77 -13.86 13.38
N LEU A 87 -4.86 -14.58 13.63
CA LEU A 87 -6.23 -14.12 13.39
C LEU A 87 -6.96 -14.03 14.73
N HIS A 88 -7.79 -12.99 14.88
CA HIS A 88 -8.63 -12.89 16.06
C HIS A 88 -9.66 -14.03 16.07
N GLU A 89 -9.89 -14.64 17.24
CA GLU A 89 -10.72 -15.85 17.41
C GLU A 89 -12.11 -15.70 16.78
N SER A 90 -12.72 -14.52 16.93
CA SER A 90 -14.07 -14.24 16.41
C SER A 90 -14.20 -14.28 14.88
N ILE A 91 -13.10 -14.16 14.14
CA ILE A 91 -13.09 -14.15 12.66
C ILE A 91 -12.23 -15.27 12.07
N TYR A 92 -11.52 -16.05 12.91
CA TYR A 92 -10.59 -17.08 12.47
C TYR A 92 -11.26 -18.04 11.48
N GLN A 93 -12.39 -18.63 11.88
CA GLN A 93 -13.05 -19.66 11.08
C GLN A 93 -13.55 -19.11 9.74
N THR A 94 -14.11 -17.90 9.74
CA THR A 94 -14.59 -17.24 8.53
C THR A 94 -13.46 -16.97 7.55
N VAL A 95 -12.35 -16.40 8.01
CA VAL A 95 -11.19 -16.10 7.17
C VAL A 95 -10.54 -17.39 6.68
N PHE A 96 -10.38 -18.38 7.57
CA PHE A 96 -9.79 -19.67 7.24
C PHE A 96 -10.60 -20.41 6.16
N ASP A 97 -11.93 -20.48 6.31
CA ASP A 97 -12.79 -21.13 5.33
C ASP A 97 -12.80 -20.41 3.98
N GLN A 98 -12.72 -19.08 3.98
CA GLN A 98 -12.55 -18.30 2.76
C GLN A 98 -11.21 -18.60 2.09
N LEU A 99 -10.10 -18.58 2.84
CA LEU A 99 -8.77 -18.91 2.31
C LEU A 99 -8.71 -20.32 1.75
N ILE A 100 -9.26 -21.31 2.46
CA ILE A 100 -9.33 -22.70 2.00
C ILE A 100 -10.28 -22.84 0.80
N GLY A 101 -11.41 -22.14 0.80
CA GLY A 101 -12.36 -22.11 -0.31
C GLY A 101 -11.71 -21.57 -1.59
N VAL A 102 -10.94 -20.48 -1.47
CA VAL A 102 -10.11 -19.93 -2.54
C VAL A 102 -9.08 -20.97 -2.99
N TYR A 103 -8.30 -21.51 -2.05
CA TYR A 103 -7.22 -22.45 -2.35
C TYR A 103 -7.72 -23.74 -3.02
N LYS A 104 -8.91 -24.24 -2.68
CA LYS A 104 -9.51 -25.41 -3.34
C LYS A 104 -9.95 -25.13 -4.78
N GLN A 105 -10.30 -23.88 -5.11
CA GLN A 105 -10.70 -23.47 -6.46
C GLN A 105 -9.51 -23.26 -7.40
N VAL A 106 -8.30 -23.21 -6.84
CA VAL A 106 -7.04 -23.00 -7.52
C VAL A 106 -6.58 -24.33 -8.13
N LYS A 107 -6.93 -24.56 -9.41
CA LYS A 107 -6.53 -25.77 -10.16
C LYS A 107 -5.10 -25.65 -10.65
N ILE A 108 -4.24 -26.64 -10.44
CA ILE A 108 -2.86 -26.66 -10.98
C ILE A 108 -2.97 -26.82 -12.52
N GLY A 109 -2.83 -25.72 -13.28
CA GLY A 109 -3.06 -25.68 -14.74
C GLY A 109 -2.76 -24.31 -15.36
N ASP A 110 -2.84 -24.24 -16.69
CA ASP A 110 -2.26 -23.21 -17.59
C ASP A 110 -2.54 -21.74 -17.19
N HIS A 111 -1.51 -20.89 -17.31
CA HIS A 111 -1.33 -19.64 -16.54
C HIS A 111 -1.80 -18.37 -17.26
N LEU A 112 -2.46 -18.52 -18.41
CA LEU A 112 -2.69 -17.42 -19.36
C LEU A 112 -4.02 -16.68 -19.16
N GLU A 113 -4.92 -17.15 -18.29
CA GLU A 113 -6.24 -16.54 -18.10
C GLU A 113 -6.41 -15.95 -16.70
N LYS A 114 -6.90 -14.70 -16.64
CA LYS A 114 -7.30 -14.05 -15.38
C LYS A 114 -8.54 -14.75 -14.84
N LYS A 115 -8.42 -15.38 -13.67
CA LYS A 115 -9.54 -16.04 -13.00
C LYS A 115 -9.87 -15.30 -11.70
N ILE A 116 -11.04 -14.67 -11.65
CA ILE A 116 -11.59 -14.12 -10.41
C ILE A 116 -12.02 -15.30 -9.54
N LEU A 117 -11.44 -15.41 -8.34
CA LEU A 117 -11.75 -16.46 -7.37
C LEU A 117 -12.89 -16.01 -6.45
N ILE A 118 -12.81 -14.76 -5.96
CA ILE A 118 -13.83 -14.11 -5.11
C ILE A 118 -13.89 -12.62 -5.47
N GLY A 119 -15.08 -12.02 -5.34
CA GLY A 119 -15.28 -10.57 -5.47
C GLY A 119 -15.38 -10.10 -6.91
N GLY A 120 -14.87 -8.91 -7.19
CA GLY A 120 -14.83 -8.31 -8.53
C GLY A 120 -16.05 -7.46 -8.91
N SER A 121 -16.96 -7.21 -7.97
CA SER A 121 -18.14 -6.37 -8.19
C SER A 121 -18.11 -5.08 -7.38
N VAL A 122 -18.74 -4.04 -7.93
CA VAL A 122 -19.09 -2.82 -7.21
C VAL A 122 -20.23 -3.13 -6.25
N ILE A 123 -20.23 -2.52 -5.07
CA ILE A 123 -21.35 -2.58 -4.14
C ILE A 123 -22.22 -1.35 -4.43
N GLU A 124 -23.45 -1.57 -4.90
CA GLU A 124 -24.36 -0.49 -5.29
C GLU A 124 -24.71 0.42 -4.10
N GLY A 125 -24.76 1.73 -4.36
CA GLY A 125 -25.09 2.77 -3.38
C GLY A 125 -24.48 4.12 -3.74
N GLU A 126 -24.67 5.13 -2.90
CA GLU A 126 -24.13 6.49 -3.09
C GLU A 126 -22.62 6.61 -2.77
N SER A 127 -21.93 5.49 -2.57
CA SER A 127 -20.56 5.43 -2.06
C SER A 127 -19.64 4.62 -2.96
N ASN A 128 -18.33 4.84 -2.83
CA ASN A 128 -17.30 4.18 -3.65
C ASN A 128 -16.88 2.81 -3.06
N PHE A 129 -17.84 1.91 -2.83
CA PHE A 129 -17.57 0.59 -2.27
C PHE A 129 -17.36 -0.47 -3.34
N VAL A 130 -16.36 -1.33 -3.13
CA VAL A 130 -16.06 -2.49 -3.99
C VAL A 130 -15.85 -3.72 -3.12
N GLN A 131 -16.18 -4.89 -3.66
CA GLN A 131 -15.92 -6.15 -2.96
C GLN A 131 -14.40 -6.41 -2.85
N SER A 132 -13.98 -6.95 -1.70
CA SER A 132 -12.65 -7.54 -1.58
C SER A 132 -12.49 -8.65 -2.60
N THR A 133 -11.46 -8.55 -3.43
CA THR A 133 -11.31 -9.38 -4.63
C THR A 133 -10.06 -10.22 -4.52
N ILE A 134 -10.17 -11.52 -4.82
CA ILE A 134 -9.02 -12.41 -4.94
C ILE A 134 -8.98 -12.92 -6.38
N VAL A 135 -7.85 -12.73 -7.04
CA VAL A 135 -7.65 -13.07 -8.44
C VAL A 135 -6.44 -13.97 -8.58
N GLU A 136 -6.62 -15.10 -9.26
CA GLU A 136 -5.50 -15.88 -9.79
C GLU A 136 -5.05 -15.23 -11.10
N ILE A 137 -3.76 -14.89 -11.18
CA ILE A 137 -3.18 -14.19 -12.33
C ILE A 137 -1.74 -14.63 -12.58
N SER A 138 -1.30 -14.51 -13.83
CA SER A 138 0.12 -14.69 -14.18
C SER A 138 1.00 -13.64 -13.51
N SER A 139 2.18 -14.05 -13.06
CA SER A 139 3.21 -13.15 -12.52
C SER A 139 3.76 -12.15 -13.55
N ASP A 140 3.51 -12.39 -14.85
CA ASP A 140 3.92 -11.49 -15.93
C ASP A 140 2.82 -10.54 -16.39
N ALA A 141 1.63 -10.57 -15.76
CA ALA A 141 0.55 -9.67 -16.12
C ALA A 141 0.94 -8.21 -15.78
N PRO A 142 0.76 -7.23 -16.69
CA PRO A 142 1.16 -5.85 -16.44
C PRO A 142 0.59 -5.23 -15.16
N VAL A 143 -0.67 -5.54 -14.84
CA VAL A 143 -1.35 -5.04 -13.63
C VAL A 143 -0.70 -5.51 -12.33
N VAL A 144 0.04 -6.63 -12.36
CA VAL A 144 0.78 -7.13 -11.19
C VAL A 144 1.95 -6.22 -10.87
N MET A 145 2.46 -5.44 -11.82
CA MET A 145 3.59 -4.54 -11.61
C MET A 145 3.18 -3.17 -11.07
N GLU A 146 1.89 -2.86 -11.14
CA GLU A 146 1.33 -1.58 -10.71
C GLU A 146 0.64 -1.74 -9.36
N GLU A 147 0.83 -0.75 -8.50
CA GLU A 147 0.07 -0.68 -7.26
C GLU A 147 -1.37 -0.26 -7.57
N LEU A 148 -2.33 -1.14 -7.29
CA LEU A 148 -3.74 -0.88 -7.57
C LEU A 148 -4.43 -0.01 -6.50
N PHE A 149 -3.86 0.06 -5.28
CA PHE A 149 -4.40 0.78 -4.12
C PHE A 149 -5.91 0.50 -3.87
N ALA A 150 -6.32 -0.74 -4.09
CA ALA A 150 -7.68 -1.24 -3.98
C ALA A 150 -7.68 -2.58 -3.21
N PRO A 151 -8.82 -3.06 -2.68
CA PRO A 151 -8.87 -4.30 -1.91
C PRO A 151 -8.82 -5.53 -2.83
N VAL A 152 -7.72 -5.70 -3.56
CA VAL A 152 -7.48 -6.80 -4.49
C VAL A 152 -6.22 -7.55 -4.10
N LEU A 153 -6.32 -8.86 -3.92
CA LEU A 153 -5.21 -9.76 -3.68
C LEU A 153 -4.93 -10.59 -4.94
N TYR A 154 -3.70 -10.52 -5.44
CA TYR A 154 -3.21 -11.38 -6.50
C TYR A 154 -2.63 -12.67 -5.93
N VAL A 155 -3.06 -13.80 -6.48
CA VAL A 155 -2.56 -15.13 -6.15
C VAL A 155 -1.84 -15.68 -7.37
N MET A 156 -0.57 -16.04 -7.18
CA MET A 156 0.30 -16.58 -8.23
C MET A 156 0.85 -17.94 -7.79
N LYS A 157 0.92 -18.87 -8.73
CA LYS A 157 1.55 -20.18 -8.50
C LYS A 157 3.00 -20.14 -8.94
N PHE A 158 3.87 -20.78 -8.17
CA PHE A 158 5.23 -21.08 -8.56
C PHE A 158 5.59 -22.50 -8.11
N LYS A 159 6.46 -23.17 -8.86
CA LYS A 159 6.95 -24.53 -8.51
C LYS A 159 8.29 -24.51 -7.78
N ALA A 160 9.12 -23.55 -8.12
CA ALA A 160 10.44 -23.36 -7.54
C ALA A 160 10.68 -21.87 -7.38
N MET A 161 11.45 -21.50 -6.36
CA MET A 161 11.83 -20.11 -6.14
C MET A 161 12.59 -19.58 -7.35
N ASN A 162 12.05 -18.52 -7.95
CA ASN A 162 12.68 -17.81 -9.06
C ASN A 162 13.22 -16.46 -8.54
N PRO A 163 14.52 -16.17 -8.66
CA PRO A 163 15.08 -14.87 -8.31
C PRO A 163 14.41 -13.68 -9.05
N ALA A 164 13.78 -13.93 -10.20
CA ALA A 164 12.99 -12.93 -10.92
C ALA A 164 11.81 -12.37 -10.12
N TYR A 165 11.26 -13.12 -9.16
CA TYR A 165 10.22 -12.63 -8.25
C TYR A 165 10.71 -11.46 -7.38
N PHE A 166 12.02 -11.40 -7.08
CA PHE A 166 12.63 -10.35 -6.26
C PHE A 166 13.23 -9.21 -7.07
N LYS A 167 13.66 -9.47 -8.31
CA LYS A 167 14.29 -8.45 -9.18
C LYS A 167 13.33 -7.36 -9.68
N ARG A 168 12.02 -7.56 -9.54
CA ARG A 168 10.97 -6.68 -10.05
C ARG A 168 10.39 -5.71 -9.00
N ILE A 169 10.97 -5.71 -7.79
CA ILE A 169 10.64 -4.80 -6.68
C ILE A 169 11.82 -3.83 -6.52
N ASN A 170 12.00 -2.89 -7.45
CA ASN A 170 12.91 -1.75 -7.35
C ASN A 170 12.39 -0.60 -8.20
#